data_AF-A0A9D7RCH1-F1
#
_entry.id   AF-A0A9D7RCH1-F1
#
_cell.length_a   1.000
_cell.length_b   1.000
_cell.length_c   1.000
_cell.angle_alpha   90.00
_cell.angle_beta   90.00
_cell.angle_gamma   90.00
#
_symmetry.space_group_name_H-M   'P 1'
#
loop_
_entity.id
_entity.type
_entity.pdbx_description
1 polymer ?
#
loop_
_entity_poly.entity_id
_entity_poly.type
_entity_poly.pdbx_seq_one_letter_code
_entity_poly.pdbx_strand_id
1 'polypeptide(L)'
;MPRHIPADAFEVYYAMGPARSYAELARHYGVSKRAILKRATSEQWQRRIEEREAKVRTAVEHRVEETVAELRARHAKILKAITGKAVEALKQLPLTSAMDAVRALDIVLKQERLLHGEPVGEGVNVRVAVQPTVGPPVPAAGDLGAYMKKLLEVAQQQGLMPDAD
;
A
#
# COMPACT_ATOMS: atom_id res chain seq x y z
N MET A 1 55.77 -8.96 1.04
CA MET A 1 54.38 -8.49 1.12
C MET A 1 54.26 -7.20 0.32
N PRO A 2 53.26 -7.05 -0.56
CA PRO A 2 53.15 -5.89 -1.44
C PRO A 2 52.96 -4.63 -0.58
N ARG A 3 53.93 -3.72 -0.58
CA ARG A 3 53.87 -2.43 0.13
C ARG A 3 53.03 -1.38 -0.62
N HIS A 4 52.25 -1.79 -1.62
CA HIS A 4 51.57 -0.92 -2.56
C HIS A 4 50.09 -1.28 -2.65
N ILE A 5 49.22 -0.27 -2.69
CA ILE A 5 47.77 -0.45 -2.84
C ILE A 5 47.49 -0.78 -4.32
N PRO A 6 46.86 -1.91 -4.65
CA PRO A 6 46.52 -2.24 -6.03
C PRO A 6 45.53 -1.25 -6.68
N ALA A 7 45.49 -1.18 -8.00
CA ALA A 7 44.59 -0.27 -8.74
C ALA A 7 43.11 -0.63 -8.61
N ASP A 8 42.84 -1.92 -8.39
CA ASP A 8 41.53 -2.52 -8.17
C ASP A 8 41.07 -2.49 -6.71
N ALA A 9 41.80 -1.82 -5.81
CA ALA A 9 41.45 -1.72 -4.39
C ALA A 9 40.03 -1.15 -4.16
N PHE A 10 39.55 -0.29 -5.06
CA PHE A 10 38.17 0.19 -5.04
C PHE A 10 37.14 -0.91 -5.30
N GLU A 11 37.40 -1.83 -6.23
CA GLU A 11 36.47 -2.91 -6.55
C GLU A 11 36.36 -3.90 -5.39
N VAL A 12 37.48 -4.24 -4.76
CA VAL A 12 37.51 -5.06 -3.55
C VAL A 12 36.79 -4.36 -2.40
N TYR A 13 36.99 -3.05 -2.23
CA TYR A 13 36.23 -2.26 -1.24
C TYR A 13 34.73 -2.28 -1.54
N TYR A 14 34.32 -2.05 -2.79
CA TYR A 14 32.92 -2.05 -3.19
C TYR A 14 32.25 -3.40 -2.96
N ALA A 15 32.94 -4.49 -3.27
CA ALA A 15 32.49 -5.87 -3.10
C ALA A 15 32.22 -6.27 -1.64
N MET A 16 32.80 -5.56 -0.65
CA MET A 16 32.50 -5.77 0.78
C MET A 16 31.08 -5.36 1.17
N GLY A 17 30.35 -4.63 0.30
CA GLY A 17 28.94 -4.30 0.52
C GLY A 17 28.70 -3.49 1.81
N PRO A 18 27.65 -3.80 2.59
CA PRO A 18 27.34 -3.05 3.83
C PRO A 18 28.44 -3.11 4.90
N ALA A 19 29.31 -4.14 4.86
CA ALA A 19 30.40 -4.31 5.81
C ALA A 19 31.69 -3.56 5.40
N ARG A 20 31.63 -2.72 4.37
CA ARG A 20 32.73 -1.88 3.87
C ARG A 20 33.52 -1.22 5.02
N SER A 21 34.81 -1.52 5.11
CA SER A 21 35.70 -0.95 6.13
C SER A 21 37.11 -0.72 5.61
N TYR A 22 37.58 0.53 5.71
CA TYR A 22 38.97 0.88 5.37
C TYR A 22 39.99 0.15 6.25
N ALA A 23 39.63 -0.22 7.48
CA ALA A 23 40.52 -0.97 8.37
C ALA A 23 40.68 -2.42 7.90
N GLU A 24 39.60 -3.03 7.40
CA GLU A 24 39.63 -4.38 6.84
C GLU A 24 40.39 -4.43 5.52
N LEU A 25 40.14 -3.46 4.63
CA LEU A 25 40.89 -3.31 3.38
C LEU A 25 42.39 -3.07 3.62
N ALA A 26 42.73 -2.27 4.63
CA ALA A 26 44.13 -2.02 5.02
C ALA A 26 44.82 -3.31 5.51
N ARG A 27 44.13 -4.11 6.33
CA ARG A 27 44.63 -5.43 6.78
C ARG A 27 44.82 -6.38 5.60
N HIS A 28 43.87 -6.41 4.66
CA HIS A 28 43.93 -7.27 3.47
C HIS A 28 45.18 -7.00 2.62
N TYR A 29 45.55 -5.74 2.43
CA TYR A 29 46.73 -5.36 1.65
C TYR A 29 48.02 -5.19 2.47
N GLY A 30 47.99 -5.35 3.79
CA GLY A 30 49.16 -5.13 4.65
C GLY A 30 49.67 -3.67 4.64
N VAL A 31 48.77 -2.70 4.46
CA VAL A 31 49.08 -1.26 4.41
C VAL A 31 48.44 -0.52 5.59
N SER A 32 48.83 0.73 5.83
CA SER A 32 48.18 1.54 6.86
C SER A 32 46.79 2.02 6.43
N LYS A 33 45.86 2.12 7.38
CA LYS A 33 44.53 2.72 7.16
C LYS A 33 44.62 4.14 6.57
N ARG A 34 45.64 4.91 6.97
CA ARG A 34 45.88 6.28 6.45
C ARG A 34 46.21 6.29 4.97
N ALA A 35 46.96 5.30 4.46
CA ALA A 35 47.28 5.18 3.05
C ALA A 35 46.03 4.88 2.20
N ILE A 36 45.16 3.98 2.69
CA ILE A 36 43.87 3.69 2.07
C ILE A 36 42.97 4.92 2.07
N LEU A 37 42.84 5.63 3.19
CA LEU A 37 42.04 6.86 3.28
C LEU A 37 42.52 7.93 2.30
N LYS A 38 43.84 8.19 2.26
CA LYS A 38 44.41 9.15 1.30
C LYS A 38 44.02 8.81 -0.14
N ARG A 39 44.08 7.52 -0.49
CA ARG A 39 43.70 7.05 -1.82
C ARG A 39 42.20 7.15 -2.07
N ALA A 40 41.38 6.73 -1.11
CA ALA A 40 39.92 6.80 -1.20
C ALA A 40 39.43 8.25 -1.37
N THR A 41 40.09 9.20 -0.71
CA THR A 41 39.83 10.64 -0.89
C THR A 41 40.27 11.12 -2.26
N SER A 42 41.49 10.79 -2.72
CA SER A 42 41.98 11.25 -4.03
C SER A 42 41.15 10.69 -5.20
N GLU A 43 40.68 9.46 -5.08
CA GLU A 43 39.86 8.80 -6.11
C GLU A 43 38.35 8.93 -5.87
N GLN A 44 37.95 9.70 -4.85
CA GLN A 44 36.56 9.99 -4.50
C GLN A 44 35.69 8.71 -4.43
N TRP A 45 36.17 7.69 -3.72
CA TRP A 45 35.49 6.39 -3.65
C TRP A 45 34.03 6.50 -3.19
N GLN A 46 33.74 7.40 -2.25
CA GLN A 46 32.38 7.65 -1.78
C GLN A 46 31.46 8.11 -2.92
N ARG A 47 31.89 9.11 -3.70
CA ARG A 47 31.16 9.60 -4.85
C ARG A 47 30.94 8.51 -5.91
N ARG A 48 31.97 7.71 -6.19
CA ARG A 48 31.88 6.59 -7.15
C ARG A 48 30.87 5.53 -6.70
N ILE A 49 30.78 5.26 -5.39
CA ILE A 49 29.79 4.37 -4.80
C ILE A 49 28.39 4.94 -5.02
N GLU A 50 28.17 6.19 -4.66
CA GLU A 50 26.88 6.88 -4.80
C GLU A 50 26.41 6.89 -6.26
N GLU A 51 27.29 7.21 -7.20
CA GLU A 51 26.98 7.19 -8.64
C GLU A 51 26.62 5.78 -9.15
N ARG A 52 27.30 4.74 -8.66
CA ARG A 52 26.97 3.34 -9.00
C ARG A 52 25.66 2.91 -8.38
N GLU A 53 25.46 3.17 -7.09
CA GLU A 53 24.25 2.80 -6.37
C GLU A 53 23.02 3.53 -6.92
N ALA A 54 23.15 4.78 -7.33
CA ALA A 54 22.10 5.52 -8.04
C ALA A 54 21.72 4.85 -9.36
N LYS A 55 22.70 4.48 -10.19
CA LYS A 55 22.45 3.76 -11.46
C LYS A 55 21.76 2.42 -11.25
N VAL A 56 22.23 1.65 -10.26
CA VAL A 56 21.62 0.36 -9.91
C VAL A 56 20.18 0.56 -9.45
N ARG A 57 19.93 1.56 -8.60
CA ARG A 57 18.59 1.88 -8.10
C ARG A 57 17.63 2.18 -9.24
N THR A 58 17.98 3.08 -10.15
CA THR A 58 17.15 3.43 -11.30
C THR A 58 16.88 2.21 -12.20
N ALA A 59 17.88 1.36 -12.42
CA ALA A 59 17.69 0.14 -13.21
C ALA A 59 16.77 -0.88 -12.52
N VAL A 60 16.85 -1.00 -11.20
CA VAL A 60 15.95 -1.86 -10.41
C VAL A 60 14.54 -1.30 -10.42
N GLU A 61 14.36 0.00 -10.19
CA GLU A 61 13.06 0.68 -10.24
C GLU A 61 12.37 0.44 -11.59
N HIS A 62 13.08 0.66 -12.70
CA HIS A 62 12.55 0.41 -14.04
C HIS A 62 12.12 -1.05 -14.25
N ARG A 63 12.94 -2.02 -13.84
CA ARG A 63 12.59 -3.45 -13.97
C ARG A 63 11.39 -3.84 -13.12
N VAL A 64 11.26 -3.25 -11.92
CA VAL A 64 10.11 -3.46 -11.05
C VAL A 64 8.85 -2.93 -11.72
N GLU A 65 8.90 -1.72 -12.28
CA GLU A 65 7.78 -1.12 -13.03
C GLU A 65 7.37 -1.98 -14.22
N GLU A 66 8.33 -2.43 -15.05
CA GLU A 66 8.07 -3.33 -16.18
C GLU A 66 7.42 -4.64 -15.72
N THR A 67 7.95 -5.27 -14.67
CA THR A 67 7.41 -6.53 -14.14
C THR A 67 5.98 -6.36 -13.62
N VAL A 68 5.69 -5.24 -12.95
CA VAL A 68 4.34 -4.92 -12.46
C VAL A 68 3.39 -4.68 -13.63
N ALA A 69 3.83 -3.95 -14.67
CA ALA A 69 3.02 -3.70 -15.86
C ALA A 69 2.69 -5.00 -16.61
N GLU A 70 3.68 -5.88 -16.82
CA GLU A 70 3.49 -7.19 -17.45
C GLU A 70 2.53 -8.09 -16.65
N LEU A 71 2.70 -8.14 -15.32
CA LEU A 71 1.84 -8.90 -14.43
C LEU A 71 0.40 -8.39 -14.48
N ARG A 72 0.20 -7.08 -14.44
CA ARG A 72 -1.12 -6.45 -14.60
C ARG A 72 -1.75 -6.79 -15.95
N ALA A 73 -0.99 -6.70 -17.03
CA ALA A 73 -1.48 -7.04 -18.37
C ALA A 73 -1.90 -8.52 -18.48
N ARG A 74 -1.10 -9.44 -17.91
CA ARG A 74 -1.45 -10.86 -17.85
C ARG A 74 -2.71 -11.11 -17.04
N HIS A 75 -2.81 -10.52 -15.85
CA HIS A 75 -3.98 -10.67 -14.98
C HIS A 75 -5.25 -10.10 -15.62
N ALA A 76 -5.16 -8.95 -16.29
CA ALA A 76 -6.29 -8.37 -17.02
C ALA A 76 -6.79 -9.30 -18.14
N LYS A 77 -5.89 -9.96 -18.89
CA LYS A 77 -6.27 -10.95 -19.91
C LYS A 77 -7.01 -12.15 -19.29
N ILE A 78 -6.48 -12.69 -18.19
CA ILE A 78 -7.09 -13.83 -17.48
C ILE A 78 -8.48 -13.45 -16.97
N LEU A 79 -8.61 -12.29 -16.33
CA LEU A 79 -9.89 -11.79 -15.82
C LEU A 79 -10.91 -11.64 -16.95
N LYS A 80 -10.54 -11.01 -18.08
CA LYS A 80 -11.44 -10.89 -19.25
C LYS A 80 -11.89 -12.26 -19.76
N ALA A 81 -11.00 -13.25 -19.82
CA ALA A 81 -11.35 -14.60 -20.24
C ALA A 81 -12.33 -15.28 -19.27
N ILE A 82 -12.12 -15.12 -17.96
CA ILE A 82 -13.03 -15.65 -16.92
C ILE A 82 -14.39 -14.96 -17.01
N THR A 83 -14.43 -13.63 -17.11
CA THR A 83 -15.66 -12.85 -17.28
C THR A 83 -16.41 -13.28 -18.54
N GLY A 84 -15.72 -13.45 -19.67
CA GLY A 84 -16.34 -13.94 -20.89
C GLY A 84 -16.99 -15.32 -20.71
N LYS A 85 -16.29 -16.27 -20.08
CA LYS A 85 -16.84 -17.59 -19.76
C LYS A 85 -18.04 -17.51 -18.80
N ALA A 86 -17.98 -16.64 -17.80
CA ALA A 86 -19.07 -16.42 -16.86
C ALA A 86 -20.32 -15.86 -17.57
N VAL A 87 -20.14 -14.89 -18.47
CA VAL A 87 -21.23 -14.32 -19.28
C VAL A 87 -21.84 -15.39 -20.20
N GLU A 88 -21.03 -16.20 -20.87
CA GLU A 88 -21.54 -17.30 -21.70
C GLU A 88 -22.30 -18.34 -20.88
N ALA A 89 -21.81 -18.69 -19.68
CA ALA A 89 -22.53 -19.56 -18.76
C ALA A 89 -23.86 -18.96 -18.31
N LEU A 90 -23.90 -17.65 -18.01
CA LEU A 90 -25.12 -16.93 -17.66
C LEU A 90 -26.13 -16.86 -18.81
N LYS A 91 -25.68 -16.77 -20.07
CA LYS A 91 -26.56 -16.82 -21.25
C LYS A 91 -27.23 -18.18 -21.43
N GLN A 92 -26.55 -19.26 -21.04
CA GLN A 92 -27.09 -20.63 -21.17
C GLN A 92 -27.91 -21.07 -19.96
N LEU A 93 -27.78 -20.40 -18.82
CA LEU A 93 -28.67 -20.60 -17.69
C LEU A 93 -30.05 -20.02 -18.06
N PRO A 94 -31.13 -20.83 -18.05
CA PRO A 94 -32.45 -20.23 -18.07
C PRO A 94 -32.55 -19.34 -16.84
N LEU A 95 -32.82 -18.05 -17.03
CA LEU A 95 -33.24 -17.17 -15.94
C LEU A 95 -34.60 -17.68 -15.47
N THR A 96 -34.58 -18.71 -14.62
CA THR A 96 -35.76 -19.44 -14.15
C THR A 96 -36.66 -18.55 -13.29
N SER A 97 -36.14 -17.41 -12.85
CA SER A 97 -36.84 -16.41 -12.04
C SER A 97 -36.29 -15.01 -12.29
N ALA A 98 -37.17 -14.01 -12.29
CA ALA A 98 -36.80 -12.59 -12.36
C ALA A 98 -35.82 -12.17 -11.24
N MET A 99 -35.82 -12.86 -10.09
CA MET A 99 -34.90 -12.57 -8.99
C MET A 99 -33.45 -12.93 -9.28
N ASP A 100 -33.21 -13.95 -10.12
CA ASP A 100 -31.84 -14.34 -10.47
C ASP A 100 -31.23 -13.35 -11.48
N ALA A 101 -32.07 -12.79 -12.36
CA ALA A 101 -31.68 -11.70 -13.26
C ALA A 101 -31.30 -10.42 -12.48
N VAL A 102 -32.08 -10.06 -11.45
CA VAL A 102 -31.81 -8.90 -10.60
C VAL A 102 -30.51 -9.06 -9.81
N ARG A 103 -30.23 -10.25 -9.26
CA ARG A 103 -28.96 -10.53 -8.56
C ARG A 103 -27.76 -10.47 -9.50
N ALA A 104 -27.88 -11.01 -10.71
CA ALA A 104 -26.82 -10.92 -11.70
C ALA A 104 -26.52 -9.46 -12.08
N LEU A 105 -27.57 -8.65 -12.26
CA LEU A 105 -27.42 -7.22 -12.55
C LEU A 105 -26.79 -6.44 -11.39
N ASP A 106 -27.18 -6.70 -10.14
CA ASP A 106 -26.62 -6.06 -8.95
C ASP A 106 -25.11 -6.35 -8.79
N ILE A 107 -24.68 -7.58 -9.09
CA ILE A 107 -23.26 -7.95 -9.07
C ILE A 107 -22.48 -7.17 -10.13
N VAL A 108 -23.02 -7.03 -11.33
CA VAL A 108 -22.38 -6.28 -12.43
C VAL A 108 -22.24 -4.80 -12.08
N LEU A 109 -23.30 -4.17 -11.56
CA LEU A 109 -23.28 -2.76 -11.18
C LEU A 109 -22.30 -2.46 -10.03
N LYS A 110 -22.19 -3.38 -9.05
CA LYS A 110 -21.18 -3.26 -7.97
C LYS A 110 -19.75 -3.34 -8.51
N GLN A 111 -19.51 -4.24 -9.48
CA GLN A 111 -18.18 -4.35 -10.10
C GLN A 111 -17.85 -3.14 -10.98
N GLU A 112 -18.81 -2.59 -11.71
CA GLU A 112 -18.64 -1.34 -12.48
C GLU A 112 -18.25 -0.18 -11.56
N ARG A 113 -18.96 -0.01 -10.44
CA ARG A 113 -18.64 1.03 -9.44
C ARG A 113 -17.24 0.90 -8.84
N LEU A 114 -16.80 -0.33 -8.52
CA LEU A 114 -15.42 -0.57 -8.05
C LEU A 114 -14.37 -0.19 -9.09
N LEU A 115 -14.62 -0.47 -10.38
CA LEU A 115 -13.72 -0.11 -11.46
C LEU A 115 -13.64 1.40 -11.69
N HIS A 116 -14.70 2.15 -11.37
CA HIS A 116 -14.76 3.61 -11.46
C HIS A 116 -14.34 4.35 -10.18
N GLY A 117 -13.93 3.63 -9.13
CA GLY A 117 -13.46 4.22 -7.88
C GLY A 117 -14.57 4.75 -6.97
N GLU A 118 -15.83 4.37 -7.22
CA GLU A 118 -16.95 4.70 -6.35
C GLU A 118 -17.01 3.70 -5.18
N PRO A 119 -17.16 4.16 -3.92
CA PRO A 119 -17.29 3.27 -2.78
C PRO A 119 -18.57 2.45 -2.93
N VAL A 120 -18.43 1.13 -2.98
CA VAL A 120 -19.59 0.24 -2.91
C VAL A 120 -20.05 0.21 -1.46
N GLY A 121 -21.05 1.04 -1.17
CA GLY A 121 -21.80 0.92 0.08
C GLY A 121 -22.31 -0.52 0.22
N GLU A 122 -22.18 -1.08 1.43
CA GLU A 122 -22.81 -2.35 1.79
C GLU A 122 -24.26 -2.34 1.31
N GLY A 123 -24.66 -3.46 0.70
CA GLY A 123 -25.80 -3.53 -0.21
C GLY A 123 -27.07 -2.85 0.29
N VAL A 124 -27.84 -2.35 -0.67
CA VAL A 124 -29.23 -1.91 -0.49
C VAL A 124 -30.05 -3.07 0.08
N ASN A 125 -30.02 -3.22 1.40
CA ASN A 125 -31.13 -3.74 2.15
C ASN A 125 -32.21 -2.67 2.06
N VAL A 126 -33.32 -2.97 1.39
CA VAL A 126 -34.57 -2.22 1.59
C VAL A 126 -35.01 -2.49 3.03
N ARG A 127 -34.38 -1.81 3.98
CA ARG A 127 -34.91 -1.57 5.31
C ARG A 127 -35.37 -0.12 5.30
N VAL A 128 -36.65 0.05 5.54
CA VAL A 128 -37.29 1.33 5.84
C VAL A 128 -36.33 2.16 6.68
N ALA A 129 -35.95 3.34 6.17
CA ALA A 129 -35.00 4.23 6.80
C ALA A 129 -35.56 4.72 8.15
N VAL A 130 -35.19 4.05 9.23
CA VAL A 130 -35.02 4.75 10.50
C VAL A 130 -33.60 5.28 10.46
N GLN A 131 -33.47 6.60 10.27
CA GLN A 131 -32.17 7.27 10.29
C GLN A 131 -31.47 6.95 11.62
N PRO A 132 -30.20 6.53 11.64
CA PRO A 132 -29.45 6.45 12.88
C PRO A 132 -29.10 7.88 13.29
N THR A 133 -29.82 8.41 14.27
CA THR A 133 -29.38 9.62 14.98
C THR A 133 -28.08 9.24 15.69
N VAL A 134 -26.97 9.83 15.25
CA VAL A 134 -25.69 9.70 15.94
C VAL A 134 -25.84 10.44 17.27
N GLY A 135 -26.18 9.71 18.32
CA GLY A 135 -26.18 10.22 19.69
C GLY A 135 -24.77 10.64 20.10
N PRO A 136 -24.63 11.60 21.03
CA PRO A 136 -23.32 12.09 21.44
C PRO A 136 -22.46 10.96 22.05
N PRO A 137 -21.13 10.97 21.82
CA PRO A 137 -20.25 9.90 22.25
C PRO A 137 -20.30 9.69 23.76
N VAL A 138 -20.38 8.43 24.18
CA VAL A 138 -20.39 8.01 25.58
C VAL A 138 -18.99 8.28 26.18
N PRO A 139 -18.85 9.06 27.26
CA PRO A 139 -17.57 9.32 27.87
C PRO A 139 -17.05 8.09 28.63
N ALA A 140 -15.76 7.81 28.49
CA ALA A 140 -15.08 6.77 29.25
C ALA A 140 -14.94 7.23 30.72
N ALA A 141 -15.60 6.52 31.63
CA ALA A 141 -15.62 6.67 33.10
C ALA A 141 -16.75 7.54 33.70
N GLY A 142 -17.75 6.85 34.24
CA GLY A 142 -18.16 7.03 35.64
C GLY A 142 -19.35 7.93 35.96
N ASP A 143 -19.69 8.95 35.17
CA ASP A 143 -20.79 9.87 35.52
C ASP A 143 -21.98 9.74 34.56
N LEU A 144 -22.79 8.70 34.81
CA LEU A 144 -24.08 8.47 34.16
C LEU A 144 -25.05 9.64 34.32
N GLY A 145 -24.93 10.42 35.41
CA GLY A 145 -25.79 11.57 35.68
C GLY A 145 -25.54 12.71 34.70
N ALA A 146 -24.26 13.04 34.47
CA ALA A 146 -23.87 14.04 33.48
C ALA A 146 -24.24 13.61 32.04
N TYR A 147 -24.14 12.31 31.74
CA TYR A 147 -24.53 11.78 30.43
C TYR A 147 -26.04 11.87 30.17
N MET A 148 -26.88 11.48 31.15
CA MET A 148 -28.34 11.62 31.05
C MET A 148 -28.79 13.07 30.93
N LYS A 149 -28.15 14.00 31.65
CA LYS A 149 -28.48 15.44 31.53
C LYS A 149 -28.20 15.98 30.13
N LYS A 150 -27.06 15.60 29.55
CA LYS A 150 -26.67 16.01 28.18
C LYS A 150 -27.56 15.40 27.11
N LEU A 151 -28.01 14.16 27.31
CA LEU A 151 -29.00 13.53 26.43
C LEU A 151 -30.36 14.24 26.49
N LEU A 152 -30.80 14.66 27.68
CA LEU A 152 -32.05 15.42 27.84
C LEU A 152 -31.98 16.80 27.19
N GLU A 153 -30.87 17.53 27.33
CA GLU A 153 -30.67 18.82 26.66
C GLU A 153 -30.70 18.69 25.13
N VAL A 154 -30.06 17.65 24.57
CA VAL A 154 -30.08 17.39 23.12
C VAL A 154 -31.50 17.01 22.66
N ALA A 155 -32.24 16.25 23.45
CA ALA A 155 -33.62 15.88 23.12
C ALA A 155 -34.58 17.10 23.13
N GLN A 156 -34.40 18.05 24.06
CA GLN A 156 -35.15 19.31 24.08
C GLN A 156 -34.81 20.22 22.89
N GLN A 157 -33.52 20.36 22.56
CA GLN A 157 -33.08 21.18 21.42
C GLN A 157 -33.58 20.64 20.06
N GLN A 158 -33.83 19.35 19.97
CA GLN A 158 -34.34 18.69 18.77
C GLN A 158 -35.88 18.57 18.77
N GLY A 159 -36.58 19.13 19.76
CA GLY A 159 -38.05 19.10 19.85
C GLY A 159 -38.63 17.70 20.05
N LEU A 160 -37.82 16.75 20.54
CA LEU A 160 -38.19 15.34 20.73
C LEU A 160 -38.80 15.03 22.11
N MET A 161 -38.97 16.04 22.95
CA MET A 161 -39.71 15.96 24.23
C MET A 161 -40.76 17.09 24.27
N PRO A 162 -42.03 16.81 24.62
CA PRO A 162 -42.98 17.86 24.97
C PRO A 162 -42.55 18.55 26.28
N ASP A 163 -42.82 19.84 26.40
CA ASP A 163 -42.58 20.60 27.62
C ASP A 163 -43.26 19.89 28.81
N ALA A 164 -42.50 19.63 29.87
CA ALA A 164 -43.02 19.06 31.09
C ALA A 164 -43.67 20.18 31.92
N ASP A 165 -45.00 20.14 32.04
CA ASP A 165 -45.76 20.83 33.09
C ASP A 165 -45.44 20.26 34.48
#